data_AF-A0A1S3MFK8-F1
#
_entry.id   AF-A0A1S3MFK8-F1
#
_cell.length_a   1.000
_cell.length_b   1.000
_cell.length_c   1.000
_cell.angle_alpha   90.00
_cell.angle_beta   90.00
_cell.angle_gamma   90.00
#
_symmetry.space_group_name_H-M   'P 1'
#
loop_
_entity.id
_entity.type
_entity.pdbx_description
1 polymer ?
#
loop_
_entity_poly.entity_id
_entity_poly.type
_entity_poly.pdbx_seq_one_letter_code
_entity_poly.pdbx_strand_id
1 'polypeptide(L)'
;MTTLNSVDRVELCDSLLTWIQTFGLEAPCKTVEDLTSGIVMAHALQKIDIVYFTDNWISRIKPDVGDNWRLKISNLKKVLKGILDYNQEVLQQQINDFTLPDINLIGEHSDAAELGRMLQLILGCAVNCEQKQENIQTIMMLEESVQHVVMTAIQELMSKECPVIGGNESYADIDRQLKRTVEDLNEALATKEEIAQRCHELDMQVAALQEERGSLLAENQILMERLNQSDSIEDLNSPVGRRHLQLQTQLEQLQEETFRLEVAKDDYRIRCEELGKELTELRGQNEELTSLADEAQSLKDEMDVLRHSSDKVSKLEVMVESYKKKLEDLGDLRRQVKLLEEKNTLYMQNTVSLEEEVRKANTTRGQLESYKRQVVELQNKLSEESKKTDKMEFEYKRLKEKVDSLQKEKDRMRSERDSLKETIEDLRFVEAQEGQLSTGMVPLEGSDSLAAEIVTPEIREKLIRLQHENNMLKLAQEGSDNEKIALLQSLLEDANSRKNELETENRLVNQRLIEGQSQVEELQRNLQEQGFKAEDAISIILKKKNDAHMEKLREVNSELQKKMAYIDDLEPKYTSSSQKVEEPEEALKKKDEDMKQMEDRYKKYLEKAKSVIRTLDPKQ
;
A
#
# COMPACT_ATOMS: atom_id res chain seq x y z
N MET A 1 22.19 -24.16 57.79
CA MET A 1 21.92 -22.71 57.71
C MET A 1 20.43 -22.52 57.65
N THR A 2 19.96 -21.60 58.47
CA THR A 2 18.63 -21.46 59.07
C THR A 2 17.56 -21.07 58.07
N THR A 3 16.54 -21.93 57.93
CA THR A 3 15.24 -21.57 57.38
C THR A 3 14.63 -20.44 58.23
N LEU A 4 14.40 -19.25 57.67
CA LEU A 4 13.67 -18.19 58.37
C LEU A 4 12.32 -18.76 58.85
N ASN A 5 12.10 -18.73 60.16
CA ASN A 5 10.84 -19.16 60.75
C ASN A 5 9.72 -18.20 60.28
N SER A 6 8.45 -18.63 60.35
CA SER A 6 7.32 -17.74 60.01
C SER A 6 7.32 -16.43 60.82
N VAL A 7 7.97 -16.43 61.99
CA VAL A 7 8.16 -15.27 62.88
C VAL A 7 9.09 -14.22 62.25
N ASP A 8 10.20 -14.65 61.62
CA ASP A 8 11.17 -13.74 60.98
C ASP A 8 10.56 -13.05 59.74
N ARG A 9 9.58 -13.71 59.09
CA ARG A 9 8.87 -13.17 57.91
C ARG A 9 7.82 -12.11 58.27
N VAL A 10 7.30 -12.13 59.50
CA VAL A 10 6.41 -11.08 59.99
C VAL A 10 7.22 -9.85 60.39
N GLU A 11 8.37 -10.04 61.04
CA GLU A 11 9.32 -8.96 61.35
C GLU A 11 9.85 -8.25 60.09
N LEU A 12 10.05 -9.00 59.01
CA LEU A 12 10.32 -8.46 57.68
C LEU A 12 9.21 -7.52 57.20
N CYS A 13 7.94 -7.94 57.30
CA CYS A 13 6.81 -7.13 56.87
C CYS A 13 6.70 -5.83 57.68
N ASP A 14 6.86 -5.90 59.00
CA ASP A 14 6.73 -4.73 59.88
C ASP A 14 7.85 -3.72 59.61
N SER A 15 9.09 -4.19 59.44
CA SER A 15 10.25 -3.35 59.12
C SER A 15 10.13 -2.67 57.75
N LEU A 16 9.68 -3.42 56.73
CA LEU A 16 9.45 -2.87 55.40
C LEU A 16 8.26 -1.92 55.36
N LEU A 17 7.26 -2.13 56.21
CA LEU A 17 6.13 -1.21 56.36
C LEU A 17 6.59 0.12 56.98
N THR A 18 7.48 0.10 57.97
CA THR A 18 8.13 1.32 58.49
C THR A 18 8.91 2.06 57.40
N TRP A 19 9.60 1.33 56.52
CA TRP A 19 10.28 1.94 55.36
C TRP A 19 9.28 2.56 54.36
N ILE A 20 8.20 1.87 53.99
CA ILE A 20 7.19 2.43 53.07
C ILE A 20 6.57 3.73 53.60
N GLN A 21 6.44 3.88 54.92
CA GLN A 21 5.91 5.11 55.52
C GLN A 21 6.78 6.34 55.28
N THR A 22 8.08 6.18 55.00
CA THR A 22 8.98 7.31 54.72
C THR A 22 8.66 8.00 53.39
N PHE A 23 7.95 7.34 52.49
CA PHE A 23 7.54 7.92 51.21
C PHE A 23 6.48 9.03 51.36
N GLY A 24 5.83 9.19 52.52
CA GLY A 24 4.85 10.27 52.74
C GLY A 24 3.70 10.25 51.72
N LEU A 25 3.09 9.08 51.53
CA LEU A 25 2.01 8.87 50.55
C LEU A 25 0.67 9.42 51.08
N GLU A 26 -0.21 9.85 50.18
CA GLU A 26 -1.54 10.38 50.53
C GLU A 26 -2.50 9.29 51.08
N ALA A 27 -2.28 8.04 50.69
CA ALA A 27 -3.05 6.89 51.17
C ALA A 27 -2.58 6.44 52.57
N PRO A 28 -3.50 5.98 53.44
CA PRO A 28 -3.12 5.40 54.73
C PRO A 28 -2.20 4.19 54.51
N CYS A 29 -1.13 4.08 55.30
CA CYS A 29 -0.10 3.03 55.18
C CYS A 29 0.40 2.56 56.57
N LYS A 30 -0.50 2.49 57.56
CA LYS A 30 -0.13 2.21 58.96
C LYS A 30 -0.20 0.73 59.32
N THR A 31 -1.05 -0.03 58.64
CA THR A 31 -1.31 -1.44 58.94
C THR A 31 -1.13 -2.30 57.70
N VAL A 32 -0.94 -3.61 57.91
CA VAL A 32 -0.89 -4.63 56.85
C VAL A 32 -2.11 -4.51 55.93
N GLU A 33 -3.30 -4.32 56.52
CA GLU A 33 -4.57 -4.21 55.79
C GLU A 33 -4.61 -3.04 54.80
N ASP A 34 -3.98 -1.91 55.14
CA ASP A 34 -3.95 -0.71 54.27
C ASP A 34 -3.23 -0.99 52.93
N LEU A 35 -2.20 -1.85 52.97
CA LEU A 35 -1.38 -2.18 51.82
C LEU A 35 -1.98 -3.29 50.95
N THR A 36 -2.91 -4.10 51.48
CA THR A 36 -3.57 -5.20 50.74
C THR A 36 -4.35 -4.72 49.51
N SER A 37 -4.71 -3.43 49.45
CA SER A 37 -5.38 -2.81 48.29
C SER A 37 -4.49 -2.69 47.04
N GLY A 38 -3.17 -2.76 47.21
CA GLY A 38 -2.17 -2.53 46.16
C GLY A 38 -2.00 -1.05 45.77
N ILE A 39 -2.80 -0.13 46.31
CA ILE A 39 -2.77 1.29 45.97
C ILE A 39 -1.50 1.94 46.53
N VAL A 40 -1.18 1.68 47.80
CA VAL A 40 0.03 2.21 48.47
C VAL A 40 1.30 1.77 47.73
N MET A 41 1.37 0.49 47.36
CA MET A 41 2.49 -0.07 46.59
C MET A 41 2.65 0.57 45.21
N ALA A 42 1.53 0.81 44.52
CA ALA A 42 1.57 1.44 43.20
C ALA A 42 2.11 2.88 43.29
N HIS A 43 1.68 3.66 44.29
CA HIS A 43 2.20 5.02 44.50
C HIS A 43 3.66 5.03 44.97
N ALA A 44 4.08 4.04 45.78
CA ALA A 44 5.48 3.87 46.15
C ALA A 44 6.35 3.62 44.90
N LEU A 45 5.92 2.74 43.99
CA LEU A 45 6.61 2.49 42.72
C LEU A 45 6.68 3.73 41.82
N GLN A 46 5.61 4.53 41.78
CA GLN A 46 5.62 5.82 41.07
C GLN A 46 6.64 6.82 41.63
N LYS A 47 6.85 6.84 42.95
CA LYS A 47 7.90 7.67 43.56
C LYS A 47 9.30 7.12 43.30
N ILE A 48 9.45 5.80 43.22
CA ILE A 48 10.73 5.15 42.91
C ILE A 48 11.20 5.48 41.49
N ASP A 49 10.28 5.45 40.53
CA ASP A 49 10.58 5.79 39.13
C ASP A 49 9.31 6.31 38.42
N ILE A 50 9.17 7.63 38.36
CA ILE A 50 8.04 8.30 37.71
C ILE A 50 8.05 8.15 36.18
N VAL A 51 9.21 7.83 35.59
CA VAL A 51 9.37 7.69 34.14
C VAL A 51 8.77 6.37 33.68
N TYR A 52 9.00 5.29 34.43
CA TYR A 52 8.41 3.99 34.13
C TYR A 52 6.98 3.85 34.67
N PHE A 53 6.79 4.14 35.96
CA PHE A 53 5.49 4.02 36.63
C PHE A 53 4.66 5.31 36.46
N THR A 54 4.27 5.57 35.22
CA THR A 54 3.52 6.78 34.82
C THR A 54 2.09 6.84 35.41
N ASP A 55 1.47 8.03 35.39
CA ASP A 55 0.07 8.22 35.76
C ASP A 55 -0.89 7.30 34.98
N ASN A 56 -0.55 6.99 33.72
CA ASN A 56 -1.32 6.06 32.91
C ASN A 56 -1.24 4.62 33.46
N TRP A 57 -0.10 4.21 34.01
CA TRP A 57 0.03 2.92 34.69
C TRP A 57 -0.77 2.90 36.00
N ILE A 58 -0.67 3.95 36.81
CA ILE A 58 -1.43 4.11 38.07
C ILE A 58 -2.93 4.08 37.82
N SER A 59 -3.42 4.69 36.72
CA SER A 59 -4.85 4.68 36.35
C SER A 59 -5.44 3.27 36.18
N ARG A 60 -4.58 2.26 35.95
CA ARG A 60 -5.01 0.85 35.83
C ARG A 60 -5.29 0.22 37.19
N ILE A 61 -4.77 0.80 38.28
CA ILE A 61 -5.03 0.36 39.66
C ILE A 61 -6.34 1.00 40.11
N LYS A 62 -7.33 0.20 40.49
CA LYS A 62 -8.64 0.72 40.88
C LYS A 62 -8.54 1.34 42.28
N PRO A 63 -8.94 2.62 42.47
CA PRO A 63 -9.13 3.19 43.79
C PRO A 63 -10.39 2.59 44.46
N ASP A 64 -10.53 2.80 45.77
CA ASP A 64 -11.73 2.47 46.57
C ASP A 64 -12.17 0.99 46.51
N VAL A 65 -11.21 0.09 46.75
CA VAL A 65 -11.44 -1.36 46.69
C VAL A 65 -12.25 -1.90 47.89
N GLY A 66 -12.20 -1.22 49.04
CA GLY A 66 -12.82 -1.69 50.29
C GLY A 66 -12.40 -3.12 50.64
N ASP A 67 -13.36 -3.93 51.10
CA ASP A 67 -13.15 -5.34 51.48
C ASP A 67 -13.28 -6.32 50.31
N ASN A 68 -13.37 -5.84 49.06
CA ASN A 68 -13.50 -6.70 47.89
C ASN A 68 -12.15 -7.36 47.53
N TRP A 69 -11.86 -8.48 48.19
CA TRP A 69 -10.62 -9.24 48.03
C TRP A 69 -10.31 -9.59 46.56
N ARG A 70 -11.31 -9.82 45.70
CA ARG A 70 -11.09 -10.08 44.26
C ARG A 70 -10.50 -8.88 43.53
N LEU A 71 -10.96 -7.68 43.87
CA LEU A 71 -10.41 -6.44 43.34
C LEU A 71 -9.03 -6.14 43.93
N LYS A 72 -8.79 -6.47 45.22
CA LYS A 72 -7.45 -6.40 45.84
C LYS A 72 -6.45 -7.26 45.08
N ILE A 73 -6.78 -8.55 44.87
CA ILE A 73 -5.98 -9.47 44.05
C ILE A 73 -5.75 -8.92 42.64
N SER A 74 -6.78 -8.36 42.01
CA SER A 74 -6.63 -7.80 40.65
C SER A 74 -5.66 -6.62 40.62
N ASN A 75 -5.63 -5.78 41.65
CA ASN A 75 -4.67 -4.68 41.75
C ASN A 75 -3.26 -5.21 42.03
N LEU A 76 -3.12 -6.08 43.03
CA LEU A 76 -1.84 -6.70 43.40
C LEU A 76 -1.20 -7.48 42.24
N LYS A 77 -1.99 -8.15 41.39
CA LYS A 77 -1.49 -8.78 40.13
C LYS A 77 -0.87 -7.77 39.17
N LYS A 78 -1.45 -6.57 39.04
CA LYS A 78 -0.91 -5.51 38.18
C LYS A 78 0.36 -4.90 38.77
N VAL A 79 0.39 -4.72 40.09
CA VAL A 79 1.58 -4.24 40.82
C VAL A 79 2.73 -5.25 40.67
N LEU A 80 2.48 -6.54 40.95
CA LEU A 80 3.52 -7.58 40.84
C LEU A 80 4.05 -7.68 39.42
N LYS A 81 3.14 -7.67 38.43
CA LYS A 81 3.54 -7.65 37.03
C LYS A 81 4.42 -6.43 36.70
N GLY A 82 4.02 -5.23 37.13
CA GLY A 82 4.80 -4.02 36.89
C GLY A 82 6.19 -4.05 37.53
N ILE A 83 6.32 -4.65 38.72
CA ILE A 83 7.61 -4.88 39.39
C ILE A 83 8.48 -5.84 38.57
N LEU A 84 7.93 -6.96 38.12
CA LEU A 84 8.68 -7.96 37.35
C LEU A 84 9.12 -7.41 35.99
N ASP A 85 8.21 -6.72 35.29
CA ASP A 85 8.50 -6.08 34.01
C ASP A 85 9.58 -5.00 34.19
N TYR A 86 9.53 -4.18 35.26
CA TYR A 86 10.56 -3.18 35.57
C TYR A 86 11.93 -3.80 35.86
N ASN A 87 11.98 -4.87 36.67
CA ASN A 87 13.22 -5.57 36.97
C ASN A 87 13.87 -6.16 35.71
N GLN A 88 13.06 -6.71 34.80
CA GLN A 88 13.54 -7.31 33.57
C GLN A 88 13.94 -6.27 32.50
N GLU A 89 13.09 -5.27 32.25
CA GLU A 89 13.22 -4.33 31.14
C GLU A 89 14.14 -3.15 31.47
N VAL A 90 14.08 -2.63 32.70
CA VAL A 90 14.84 -1.43 33.11
C VAL A 90 16.08 -1.81 33.89
N LEU A 91 15.93 -2.63 34.94
CA LEU A 91 17.07 -3.00 35.80
C LEU A 91 17.96 -4.10 35.21
N GLN A 92 17.49 -4.79 34.16
CA GLN A 92 18.16 -5.93 33.53
C GLN A 92 18.58 -7.03 34.53
N GLN A 93 17.84 -7.16 35.63
CA GLN A 93 18.06 -8.15 36.67
C GLN A 93 16.99 -9.23 36.58
N GLN A 94 17.42 -10.48 36.39
CA GLN A 94 16.53 -11.62 36.57
C GLN A 94 16.48 -11.96 38.05
N ILE A 95 15.27 -11.88 38.63
CA ILE A 95 15.00 -12.39 39.97
C ILE A 95 14.95 -13.93 39.85
N ASN A 96 16.12 -14.56 39.74
CA ASN A 96 16.26 -16.01 39.74
C ASN A 96 16.34 -16.48 41.19
N ASP A 97 15.64 -17.57 41.51
CA ASP A 97 15.61 -18.24 42.81
C ASP A 97 14.91 -17.52 43.98
N PHE A 98 14.28 -16.35 43.76
CA PHE A 98 13.37 -15.73 44.75
C PHE A 98 11.97 -16.36 44.71
N THR A 99 11.39 -16.66 45.87
CA THR A 99 10.01 -17.15 45.95
C THR A 99 9.03 -15.99 45.75
N LEU A 100 8.32 -15.96 44.62
CA LEU A 100 7.32 -14.93 44.32
C LEU A 100 6.19 -14.90 45.38
N PRO A 101 5.70 -13.70 45.76
CA PRO A 101 4.62 -13.57 46.74
C PRO A 101 3.30 -14.14 46.24
N ASP A 102 2.60 -14.91 47.07
CA ASP A 102 1.26 -15.40 46.75
C ASP A 102 0.22 -14.30 46.97
N ILE A 103 -0.17 -13.66 45.87
CA ILE A 103 -1.16 -12.57 45.85
C ILE A 103 -2.52 -13.02 46.40
N ASN A 104 -2.91 -14.29 46.27
CA ASN A 104 -4.20 -14.75 46.76
C ASN A 104 -4.24 -14.75 48.29
N LEU A 105 -3.15 -15.15 48.94
CA LEU A 105 -3.01 -15.09 50.40
C LEU A 105 -3.01 -13.65 50.91
N ILE A 106 -2.36 -12.71 50.21
CA ILE A 106 -2.40 -11.28 50.56
C ILE A 106 -3.82 -10.73 50.42
N GLY A 107 -4.51 -11.05 49.33
CA GLY A 107 -5.84 -10.50 49.04
C GLY A 107 -6.97 -11.09 49.89
N GLU A 108 -6.96 -12.41 50.13
CA GLU A 108 -8.02 -13.14 50.85
C GLU A 108 -7.79 -13.18 52.36
N HIS A 109 -6.54 -13.36 52.80
CA HIS A 109 -6.21 -13.61 54.20
C HIS A 109 -5.40 -12.48 54.86
N SER A 110 -5.05 -11.43 54.11
CA SER A 110 -4.17 -10.34 54.58
C SER A 110 -2.87 -10.88 55.19
N ASP A 111 -2.30 -11.92 54.57
CA ASP A 111 -1.10 -12.60 55.07
C ASP A 111 0.12 -11.65 55.09
N ALA A 112 0.64 -11.39 56.28
CA ALA A 112 1.76 -10.48 56.49
C ALA A 112 3.08 -11.00 55.90
N ALA A 113 3.31 -12.31 55.88
CA ALA A 113 4.55 -12.88 55.35
C ALA A 113 4.62 -12.74 53.82
N GLU A 114 3.50 -12.98 53.12
CA GLU A 114 3.40 -12.74 51.68
C GLU A 114 3.43 -11.25 51.35
N LEU A 115 2.83 -10.40 52.19
CA LEU A 115 2.92 -8.96 52.04
C LEU A 115 4.37 -8.48 52.19
N GLY A 116 5.11 -9.01 53.16
CA GLY A 116 6.53 -8.72 53.34
C GLY A 116 7.36 -9.07 52.11
N ARG A 117 7.12 -10.22 51.48
CA ARG A 117 7.75 -10.58 50.19
C ARG A 117 7.43 -9.60 49.08
N MET A 118 6.17 -9.14 49.00
CA MET A 118 5.76 -8.15 48.00
C MET A 118 6.47 -6.81 48.20
N LEU A 119 6.62 -6.36 49.45
CA LEU A 119 7.35 -5.15 49.80
C LEU A 119 8.86 -5.29 49.57
N GLN A 120 9.42 -6.48 49.80
CA GLN A 120 10.82 -6.78 49.55
C GLN A 120 11.14 -6.58 48.06
N LEU A 121 10.29 -7.01 47.15
CA LEU A 121 10.47 -6.75 45.72
C LEU A 121 10.46 -5.25 45.37
N ILE A 122 9.59 -4.46 46.02
CA ILE A 122 9.55 -2.99 45.83
C ILE A 122 10.84 -2.34 46.36
N LEU A 123 11.35 -2.80 47.50
CA LEU A 123 12.64 -2.41 48.03
C LEU A 123 13.77 -2.73 47.04
N GLY A 124 13.73 -3.91 46.42
CA GLY A 124 14.64 -4.31 45.35
C GLY A 124 14.65 -3.32 44.17
N CYS A 125 13.46 -2.83 43.76
CA CYS A 125 13.37 -1.77 42.75
C CYS A 125 13.99 -0.46 43.25
N ALA A 126 13.71 -0.05 44.49
CA ALA A 126 14.16 1.23 45.05
C ALA A 126 15.68 1.34 45.21
N VAL A 127 16.37 0.24 45.52
CA VAL A 127 17.84 0.23 45.69
C VAL A 127 18.61 0.04 44.39
N ASN A 128 17.91 -0.35 43.31
CA ASN A 128 18.52 -0.56 41.99
C ASN A 128 18.13 0.51 40.95
N CYS A 129 17.14 1.37 41.23
CA CYS A 129 16.74 2.44 40.30
C CYS A 129 17.79 3.55 40.14
N GLU A 130 17.60 4.47 39.18
CA GLU A 130 18.50 5.60 38.94
C GLU A 130 18.68 6.49 40.19
N GLN A 131 17.62 6.66 40.98
CA GLN A 131 17.59 7.45 42.21
C GLN A 131 17.95 6.64 43.47
N LYS A 132 18.59 5.48 43.33
CA LYS A 132 18.94 4.59 44.47
C LYS A 132 19.64 5.28 45.64
N GLN A 133 20.44 6.32 45.38
CA GLN A 133 21.18 7.04 46.42
C GLN A 133 20.23 7.72 47.43
N GLU A 134 19.12 8.30 46.99
CA GLU A 134 18.14 8.97 47.86
C GLU A 134 17.36 7.95 48.71
N ASN A 135 16.98 6.83 48.09
CA ASN A 135 16.33 5.72 48.79
C ASN A 135 17.25 5.06 49.83
N ILE A 136 18.53 4.85 49.50
CA ILE A 136 19.54 4.30 50.42
C ILE A 136 19.79 5.26 51.59
N GLN A 137 19.91 6.57 51.33
CA GLN A 137 20.04 7.57 52.40
C GLN A 137 18.83 7.58 53.33
N THR A 138 17.62 7.43 52.78
CA THR A 138 16.40 7.32 53.57
C THR A 138 16.42 6.09 54.47
N ILE A 139 16.89 4.94 53.97
CA ILE A 139 17.08 3.72 54.76
C ILE A 139 18.08 3.95 55.90
N MET A 140 19.19 4.66 55.64
CA MET A 140 20.21 4.97 56.67
C MET A 140 19.72 5.91 57.77
N MET A 141 18.57 6.58 57.59
CA MET A 141 17.94 7.43 58.62
C MET A 141 16.91 6.69 59.48
N LEU A 142 16.63 5.42 59.18
CA LEU A 142 15.72 4.57 59.97
C LEU A 142 16.39 4.08 61.27
N GLU A 143 15.61 3.45 62.14
CA GLU A 143 16.14 2.80 63.36
C GLU A 143 17.07 1.63 63.01
N GLU A 144 18.11 1.40 63.80
CA GLU A 144 19.16 0.39 63.54
C GLU A 144 18.59 -1.03 63.41
N SER A 145 17.56 -1.36 64.19
CA SER A 145 16.82 -2.63 64.09
C SER A 145 16.18 -2.81 62.71
N VAL A 146 15.52 -1.77 62.20
CA VAL A 146 14.88 -1.76 60.87
C VAL A 146 15.93 -1.79 59.76
N GLN A 147 17.04 -1.05 59.91
CA GLN A 147 18.14 -1.07 58.94
C GLN A 147 18.71 -2.47 58.75
N HIS A 148 18.88 -3.23 59.84
CA HIS A 148 19.41 -4.59 59.77
C HIS A 148 18.48 -5.54 59.00
N VAL A 149 17.17 -5.45 59.24
CA VAL A 149 16.16 -6.24 58.53
C VAL A 149 16.11 -5.86 57.04
N VAL A 150 16.13 -4.56 56.72
CA VAL A 150 16.16 -4.05 55.34
C VAL A 150 17.43 -4.51 54.62
N MET A 151 18.60 -4.47 55.28
CA MET A 151 19.86 -4.94 54.71
C MET A 151 19.82 -6.45 54.42
N THR A 152 19.26 -7.25 55.34
CA THR A 152 19.09 -8.69 55.16
C THR A 152 18.16 -8.98 53.98
N ALA A 153 17.07 -8.22 53.84
CA ALA A 153 16.13 -8.34 52.73
C ALA A 153 16.76 -8.02 51.36
N ILE A 154 17.64 -7.01 51.30
CA ILE A 154 18.42 -6.68 50.10
C ILE A 154 19.43 -7.79 49.78
N GLN A 155 20.12 -8.30 50.80
CA GLN A 155 21.09 -9.39 50.62
C GLN A 155 20.42 -10.67 50.10
N GLU A 156 19.23 -11.01 50.60
CA GLU A 156 18.45 -12.15 50.14
C GLU A 156 18.08 -12.00 48.65
N LEU A 157 17.62 -10.82 48.23
CA LEU A 157 17.33 -10.50 46.82
C LEU A 157 18.55 -10.56 45.90
N MET A 158 19.74 -10.29 46.43
CA MET A 158 20.99 -10.18 45.66
C MET A 158 21.87 -11.45 45.76
N SER A 159 21.54 -12.39 46.64
CA SER A 159 22.29 -13.63 46.84
C SER A 159 21.98 -14.64 45.72
N LYS A 160 23.02 -15.08 45.00
CA LYS A 160 22.90 -15.99 43.85
C LYS A 160 22.86 -17.48 44.18
N GLU A 161 22.75 -17.88 45.45
CA GLU A 161 22.87 -19.30 45.82
C GLU A 161 21.98 -19.69 47.02
N CYS A 162 20.87 -20.40 46.78
CA CYS A 162 20.37 -21.39 47.75
C CYS A 162 19.54 -22.50 47.08
N PRO A 163 19.93 -23.80 47.20
CA PRO A 163 19.18 -24.91 46.64
C PRO A 163 18.00 -25.32 47.55
N VAL A 164 16.78 -25.13 47.08
CA VAL A 164 15.56 -25.60 47.75
C VAL A 164 15.29 -27.06 47.36
N ILE A 165 15.50 -27.98 48.30
CA ILE A 165 14.98 -29.35 48.23
C ILE A 165 13.62 -29.36 48.92
N GLY A 166 12.55 -29.31 48.13
CA GLY A 166 11.18 -29.62 48.56
C GLY A 166 10.98 -31.13 48.60
N GLY A 167 10.63 -31.65 49.78
CA GLY A 167 10.59 -33.07 50.08
C GLY A 167 9.29 -33.80 49.71
N ASN A 168 9.36 -35.13 49.80
CA ASN A 168 8.32 -35.92 50.44
C ASN A 168 8.86 -37.30 50.87
N GLU A 169 8.26 -37.83 51.94
CA GLU A 169 8.23 -39.24 52.40
C GLU A 169 9.13 -39.65 53.60
N SER A 170 8.42 -39.72 54.74
CA SER A 170 8.75 -39.92 56.15
C SER A 170 9.42 -41.26 56.55
N TYR A 171 10.21 -41.89 55.69
CA TYR A 171 10.96 -43.12 56.08
C TYR A 171 12.46 -43.09 55.74
N ALA A 172 12.89 -42.13 54.92
CA ALA A 172 14.31 -41.90 54.60
C ALA A 172 15.04 -41.02 55.63
N ASP A 173 14.31 -40.40 56.57
CA ASP A 173 14.86 -39.40 57.49
C ASP A 173 15.71 -40.03 58.61
N ILE A 174 15.32 -41.21 59.10
CA ILE A 174 16.06 -41.96 60.13
C ILE A 174 17.38 -42.51 59.58
N ASP A 175 17.37 -43.01 58.33
CA ASP A 175 18.55 -43.56 57.68
C ASP A 175 19.56 -42.45 57.32
N ARG A 176 19.06 -41.27 56.93
CA ARG A 176 19.90 -40.06 56.75
C ARG A 176 20.46 -39.52 58.06
N GLN A 177 19.72 -39.61 59.16
CA GLN A 177 20.20 -39.17 60.47
C GLN A 177 21.31 -40.08 60.99
N LEU A 178 21.16 -41.40 60.83
CA LEU A 178 22.20 -42.38 61.17
C LEU A 178 23.45 -42.18 60.31
N LYS A 179 23.27 -41.94 59.01
CA LYS A 179 24.38 -41.70 58.08
C LYS A 179 25.15 -40.42 58.43
N ARG A 180 24.46 -39.34 58.79
CA ARG A 180 25.09 -38.10 59.29
C ARG A 180 25.89 -38.33 60.57
N THR A 181 25.35 -39.06 61.55
CA THR A 181 26.10 -39.33 62.80
C THR A 181 27.36 -40.18 62.58
N VAL A 182 27.36 -41.06 61.58
CA VAL A 182 28.53 -41.85 61.18
C VAL A 182 29.54 -41.00 60.43
N GLU A 183 29.08 -40.10 59.57
CA GLU A 183 29.91 -39.11 58.86
C GLU A 183 30.58 -38.16 59.87
N ASP A 184 29.85 -37.62 60.85
CA ASP A 184 30.37 -36.75 61.92
C ASP A 184 31.41 -37.48 62.80
N LEU A 185 31.18 -38.77 63.12
CA LEU A 185 32.12 -39.58 63.89
C LEU A 185 33.43 -39.85 63.12
N ASN A 186 33.33 -40.11 61.82
CA ASN A 186 34.50 -40.31 60.97
C ASN A 186 35.31 -39.02 60.81
N GLU A 187 34.65 -37.87 60.72
CA GLU A 187 35.32 -36.56 60.66
C GLU A 187 36.02 -36.23 62.00
N ALA A 188 35.41 -36.57 63.14
CA ALA A 188 36.03 -36.45 64.45
C ALA A 188 37.25 -37.39 64.64
N LEU A 189 37.21 -38.60 64.07
CA LEU A 189 38.35 -39.51 64.09
C LEU A 189 39.49 -39.04 63.18
N ALA A 190 39.16 -38.49 62.00
CA ALA A 190 40.14 -37.93 61.09
C ALA A 190 40.88 -36.73 61.71
N THR A 191 40.15 -35.81 62.33
CA THR A 191 40.75 -34.66 63.02
C THR A 191 41.61 -35.06 64.22
N LYS A 192 41.22 -36.12 64.96
CA LYS A 192 42.06 -36.68 66.04
C LYS A 192 43.37 -37.26 65.51
N GLU A 193 43.33 -37.99 64.40
CA GLU A 193 44.52 -38.57 63.76
C GLU A 193 45.45 -37.46 63.23
N GLU A 194 44.88 -36.42 62.64
CA GLU A 194 45.61 -35.25 62.15
C GLU A 194 46.32 -34.49 63.29
N ILE A 195 45.65 -34.32 64.44
CA ILE A 195 46.27 -33.74 65.64
C ILE A 195 47.39 -34.64 66.18
N ALA A 196 47.19 -35.96 66.20
CA ALA A 196 48.21 -36.90 66.65
C ALA A 196 49.45 -36.90 65.73
N GLN A 197 49.25 -36.84 64.42
CA GLN A 197 50.34 -36.67 63.44
C GLN A 197 51.08 -35.37 63.66
N ARG A 198 50.35 -34.26 63.87
CA ARG A 198 50.97 -32.96 64.12
C ARG A 198 51.77 -32.91 65.43
N CYS A 199 51.30 -33.58 66.48
CA CYS A 199 52.08 -33.74 67.70
C CYS A 199 53.37 -34.55 67.45
N HIS A 200 53.29 -35.64 66.69
CA HIS A 200 54.45 -36.45 66.34
C HIS A 200 55.47 -35.67 65.49
N GLU A 201 55.00 -34.91 64.51
CA GLU A 201 55.85 -34.04 63.68
C GLU A 201 56.55 -32.96 64.50
N LEU A 202 55.85 -32.36 65.49
CA LEU A 202 56.44 -31.39 66.41
C LEU A 202 57.52 -32.02 67.30
N ASP A 203 57.30 -33.24 67.82
CA ASP A 203 58.30 -33.96 68.60
C ASP A 203 59.55 -34.29 67.76
N MET A 204 59.35 -34.71 66.51
CA MET A 204 60.46 -34.94 65.56
C MET A 204 61.23 -33.65 65.25
N GLN A 205 60.54 -32.52 65.05
CA GLN A 205 61.19 -31.22 64.83
C GLN A 205 62.00 -30.79 66.06
N VAL A 206 61.48 -30.98 67.27
CA VAL A 206 62.23 -30.66 68.50
C VAL A 206 63.48 -31.52 68.63
N ALA A 207 63.40 -32.82 68.32
CA ALA A 207 64.55 -33.71 68.33
C ALA A 207 65.61 -33.28 67.30
N ALA A 208 65.19 -32.96 66.07
CA ALA A 208 66.08 -32.47 65.02
C ALA A 208 66.77 -31.15 65.43
N LEU A 209 66.02 -30.20 66.00
CA LEU A 209 66.58 -28.93 66.49
C LEU A 209 67.56 -29.14 67.65
N GLN A 210 67.35 -30.13 68.51
CA GLN A 210 68.30 -30.47 69.58
C GLN A 210 69.61 -31.07 69.03
N GLU A 211 69.51 -31.93 68.02
CA GLU A 211 70.68 -32.51 67.33
C GLU A 211 71.46 -31.44 66.55
N GLU A 212 70.75 -30.55 65.86
CA GLU A 212 71.35 -29.41 65.16
C GLU A 212 72.06 -28.47 66.14
N ARG A 213 71.43 -28.16 67.30
CA ARG A 213 72.09 -27.37 68.35
C ARG A 213 73.36 -28.04 68.86
N GLY A 214 73.37 -29.36 69.01
CA GLY A 214 74.55 -30.12 69.40
C GLY A 214 75.65 -30.06 68.34
N SER A 215 75.27 -30.21 67.08
CA SER A 215 76.18 -30.15 65.93
C SER A 215 76.80 -28.76 65.77
N LEU A 216 75.99 -27.71 65.86
CA LEU A 216 76.45 -26.33 65.79
C LEU A 216 77.40 -25.98 66.94
N LEU A 217 77.17 -26.51 68.15
CA LEU A 217 78.10 -26.32 69.27
C LEU A 217 79.45 -27.01 69.04
N ALA A 218 79.45 -28.21 68.46
CA ALA A 218 80.68 -28.91 68.10
C ALA A 218 81.43 -28.19 66.96
N GLU A 219 80.71 -27.71 65.95
CA GLU A 219 81.29 -26.92 64.86
C GLU A 219 81.88 -25.61 65.38
N ASN A 220 81.23 -24.92 66.32
CA ASN A 220 81.75 -23.70 66.93
C ASN A 220 83.09 -23.94 67.64
N GLN A 221 83.25 -25.08 68.32
CA GLN A 221 84.52 -25.46 68.95
C GLN A 221 85.63 -25.66 67.92
N ILE A 222 85.32 -26.35 66.81
CA ILE A 222 86.27 -26.58 65.71
C ILE A 222 86.63 -25.26 65.02
N LEU A 223 85.66 -24.36 64.81
CA LEU A 223 85.90 -23.05 64.21
C LEU A 223 86.77 -22.16 65.10
N MET A 224 86.59 -22.20 66.42
CA MET A 224 87.49 -21.52 67.36
C MET A 224 88.92 -22.09 67.31
N GLU A 225 89.10 -23.41 67.17
CA GLU A 225 90.41 -24.03 66.98
C GLU A 225 91.06 -23.66 65.64
N ARG A 226 90.27 -23.57 64.56
CA ARG A 226 90.76 -23.12 63.24
C ARG A 226 91.10 -21.63 63.22
N LEU A 227 90.34 -20.78 63.90
CA LEU A 227 90.62 -19.36 64.00
C LEU A 227 91.97 -19.11 64.69
N ASN A 228 92.26 -19.87 65.75
CA ASN A 228 93.57 -19.87 66.40
C ASN A 228 94.72 -20.38 65.50
N GLN A 229 94.43 -21.08 64.40
CA GLN A 229 95.41 -21.53 63.41
C GLN A 229 95.53 -20.56 62.21
N SER A 230 94.53 -19.71 61.96
CA SER A 230 94.49 -18.80 60.79
C SER A 230 95.31 -17.52 60.94
N ASP A 231 95.83 -17.21 62.13
CA ASP A 231 96.76 -16.08 62.36
C ASP A 231 98.12 -16.22 61.62
N SER A 232 98.30 -17.24 60.77
CA SER A 232 99.52 -17.46 59.98
C SER A 232 99.41 -17.11 58.47
N ILE A 233 98.32 -16.47 58.03
CA ILE A 233 98.04 -16.20 56.60
C ILE A 233 98.38 -14.75 56.20
N GLU A 234 99.65 -14.34 56.33
CA GLU A 234 100.11 -13.03 55.80
C GLU A 234 101.20 -13.14 54.71
N ASP A 235 101.66 -14.34 54.34
CA ASP A 235 102.73 -14.49 53.33
C ASP A 235 102.18 -14.84 51.91
N LEU A 236 102.15 -13.83 51.04
CA LEU A 236 101.72 -13.92 49.63
C LEU A 236 102.52 -14.92 48.78
N ASN A 237 103.74 -15.29 49.18
CA ASN A 237 104.60 -16.23 48.41
C ASN A 237 104.39 -17.71 48.76
N SER A 238 103.57 -18.00 49.77
CA SER A 238 103.14 -19.35 50.10
C SER A 238 102.31 -19.98 48.96
N PRO A 239 102.36 -21.30 48.74
CA PRO A 239 101.45 -22.00 47.81
C PRO A 239 99.96 -21.74 48.12
N VAL A 240 99.61 -21.38 49.36
CA VAL A 240 98.27 -20.94 49.75
C VAL A 240 97.95 -19.53 49.23
N GLY A 241 98.90 -18.60 49.27
CA GLY A 241 98.76 -17.23 48.74
C GLY A 241 98.60 -17.18 47.21
N ARG A 242 99.35 -18.00 46.46
CA ARG A 242 99.16 -18.10 44.99
C ARG A 242 97.80 -18.68 44.62
N ARG A 243 97.32 -19.68 45.36
CA ARG A 243 96.00 -20.28 45.14
C ARG A 243 94.89 -19.27 45.46
N HIS A 244 95.08 -18.47 46.51
CA HIS A 244 94.17 -17.37 46.84
C HIS A 244 94.09 -16.33 45.73
N LEU A 245 95.23 -15.87 45.18
CA LEU A 245 95.26 -14.92 44.06
C LEU A 245 94.58 -15.47 42.80
N GLN A 246 94.82 -16.75 42.48
CA GLN A 246 94.21 -17.39 41.31
C GLN A 246 92.68 -17.53 41.44
N LEU A 247 92.20 -17.86 42.65
CA LEU A 247 90.77 -17.87 42.96
C LEU A 247 90.18 -16.45 42.92
N GLN A 248 90.92 -15.44 43.36
CA GLN A 248 90.50 -14.04 43.30
C GLN A 248 90.33 -13.56 41.85
N THR A 249 91.26 -13.85 40.95
CA THR A 249 91.12 -13.50 39.52
C THR A 249 89.98 -14.26 38.84
N GLN A 250 89.74 -15.53 39.20
CA GLN A 250 88.56 -16.26 38.73
C GLN A 250 87.25 -15.65 39.24
N LEU A 251 87.23 -15.20 40.50
CA LEU A 251 86.10 -14.49 41.09
C LEU A 251 85.81 -13.18 40.33
N GLU A 252 86.84 -12.40 40.01
CA GLU A 252 86.72 -11.15 39.23
C GLU A 252 86.21 -11.43 37.81
N GLN A 253 86.71 -12.46 37.13
CA GLN A 253 86.22 -12.86 35.80
C GLN A 253 84.76 -13.31 35.81
N LEU A 254 84.38 -14.14 36.80
CA LEU A 254 82.99 -14.58 36.97
C LEU A 254 82.08 -13.40 37.31
N GLN A 255 82.55 -12.42 38.10
CA GLN A 255 81.80 -11.19 38.38
C GLN A 255 81.60 -10.35 37.11
N GLU A 256 82.63 -10.18 36.29
CA GLU A 256 82.53 -9.44 35.02
C GLU A 256 81.59 -10.15 34.02
N GLU A 257 81.68 -11.48 33.91
CA GLU A 257 80.77 -12.28 33.09
C GLU A 257 79.33 -12.22 33.60
N THR A 258 79.12 -12.27 34.92
CA THR A 258 77.80 -12.10 35.55
C THR A 258 77.22 -10.72 35.21
N PHE A 259 78.01 -9.65 35.33
CA PHE A 259 77.55 -8.30 34.98
C PHE A 259 77.18 -8.20 33.49
N ARG A 260 77.99 -8.79 32.60
CA ARG A 260 77.71 -8.80 31.16
C ARG A 260 76.43 -9.57 30.83
N LEU A 261 76.20 -10.71 31.48
CA LEU A 261 74.97 -11.48 31.34
C LEU A 261 73.76 -10.74 31.90
N GLU A 262 73.91 -10.00 33.00
CA GLU A 262 72.85 -9.17 33.59
C GLU A 262 72.40 -8.07 32.60
N VAL A 263 73.35 -7.37 31.97
CA VAL A 263 73.05 -6.35 30.94
C VAL A 263 72.34 -6.97 29.74
N ALA A 264 72.83 -8.11 29.24
CA ALA A 264 72.17 -8.80 28.12
C ALA A 264 70.76 -9.27 28.49
N LYS A 265 70.55 -9.75 29.74
CA LYS A 265 69.24 -10.14 30.25
C LYS A 265 68.27 -8.95 30.27
N ASP A 266 68.75 -7.77 30.70
CA ASP A 266 67.94 -6.55 30.69
C ASP A 266 67.60 -6.08 29.27
N ASP A 267 68.54 -6.15 28.32
CA ASP A 267 68.27 -5.84 26.90
C ASP A 267 67.20 -6.78 26.30
N TYR A 268 67.29 -8.09 26.60
CA TYR A 268 66.27 -9.05 26.18
C TYR A 268 64.92 -8.78 26.85
N ARG A 269 64.91 -8.41 28.12
CA ARG A 269 63.68 -8.04 28.85
C ARG A 269 62.99 -6.85 28.20
N ILE A 270 63.73 -5.78 27.89
CA ILE A 270 63.19 -4.59 27.21
C ILE A 270 62.62 -4.98 25.84
N ARG A 271 63.34 -5.79 25.07
CA ARG A 271 62.86 -6.24 23.75
C ARG A 271 61.59 -7.09 23.83
N CYS A 272 61.45 -7.92 24.86
CA CYS A 272 60.21 -8.66 25.12
C CYS A 272 59.05 -7.72 25.47
N GLU A 273 59.30 -6.68 26.27
CA GLU A 273 58.29 -5.66 26.60
C GLU A 273 57.87 -4.86 25.36
N GLU A 274 58.79 -4.50 24.48
CA GLU A 274 58.51 -3.81 23.20
C GLU A 274 57.67 -4.67 22.25
N LEU A 275 58.07 -5.94 22.04
CA LEU A 275 57.29 -6.88 21.23
C LEU A 275 55.91 -7.15 21.83
N GLY A 276 55.81 -7.15 23.17
CA GLY A 276 54.53 -7.24 23.86
C GLY A 276 53.60 -6.07 23.55
N LYS A 277 54.13 -4.84 23.54
CA LYS A 277 53.39 -3.63 23.15
C LYS A 277 52.95 -3.68 21.70
N GLU A 278 53.84 -4.04 20.79
CA GLU A 278 53.52 -4.16 19.35
C GLU A 278 52.44 -5.22 19.11
N LEU A 279 52.50 -6.36 19.81
CA LEU A 279 51.45 -7.37 19.75
C LEU A 279 50.10 -6.87 20.27
N THR A 280 50.07 -6.09 21.35
CA THR A 280 48.82 -5.51 21.85
C THR A 280 48.25 -4.47 20.90
N GLU A 281 49.10 -3.65 20.27
CA GLU A 281 48.69 -2.63 19.31
C GLU A 281 48.14 -3.26 18.03
N LEU A 282 48.82 -4.29 17.51
CA LEU A 282 48.34 -5.07 16.36
C LEU A 282 47.03 -5.81 16.66
N ARG A 283 46.84 -6.32 17.88
CA ARG A 283 45.56 -6.91 18.30
C ARG A 283 44.44 -5.88 18.31
N GLY A 284 44.69 -4.69 18.88
CA GLY A 284 43.71 -3.60 18.88
C GLY A 284 43.33 -3.17 17.46
N GLN A 285 44.31 -3.00 16.57
CA GLN A 285 44.05 -2.69 15.15
C GLN A 285 43.22 -3.78 14.46
N ASN A 286 43.45 -5.06 14.78
CA ASN A 286 42.70 -6.16 14.19
C ASN A 286 41.25 -6.22 14.71
N GLU A 287 41.03 -5.89 15.99
CA GLU A 287 39.70 -5.74 16.57
C GLU A 287 38.93 -4.58 15.92
N GLU A 288 39.58 -3.43 15.72
CA GLU A 288 38.99 -2.28 15.01
C GLU A 288 38.63 -2.63 13.56
N LEU A 289 39.53 -3.31 12.83
CA LEU A 289 39.27 -3.76 11.47
C LEU A 289 38.12 -4.77 11.41
N THR A 290 38.00 -5.64 12.41
CA THR A 290 36.89 -6.60 12.52
C THR A 290 35.57 -5.86 12.76
N SER A 291 35.56 -4.88 13.69
CA SER A 291 34.38 -4.05 13.95
C SER A 291 33.93 -3.26 12.71
N LEU A 292 34.88 -2.71 11.94
CA LEU A 292 34.59 -2.02 10.68
C LEU A 292 34.05 -2.97 9.61
N ALA A 293 34.52 -4.21 9.56
CA ALA A 293 34.01 -5.23 8.65
C ALA A 293 32.57 -5.62 9.00
N ASP A 294 32.26 -5.77 10.29
CA ASP A 294 30.91 -6.06 10.78
C ASP A 294 29.94 -4.90 10.49
N GLU A 295 30.37 -3.65 10.69
CA GLU A 295 29.58 -2.46 10.33
C GLU A 295 29.33 -2.39 8.81
N ALA A 296 30.36 -2.63 8.00
CA ALA A 296 30.22 -2.66 6.54
C ALA A 296 29.26 -3.76 6.08
N GLN A 297 29.23 -4.91 6.76
CA GLN A 297 28.30 -5.98 6.48
C GLN A 297 26.86 -5.61 6.89
N SER A 298 26.66 -4.98 8.06
CA SER A 298 25.36 -4.46 8.49
C SER A 298 24.80 -3.43 7.52
N LEU A 299 25.63 -2.46 7.09
CA LEU A 299 25.24 -1.44 6.11
C LEU A 299 24.87 -2.06 4.76
N LYS A 300 25.57 -3.12 4.35
CA LYS A 300 25.24 -3.85 3.13
C LYS A 300 23.88 -4.55 3.23
N ASP A 301 23.57 -5.16 4.36
CA ASP A 301 22.28 -5.80 4.60
C ASP A 301 21.14 -4.76 4.58
N GLU A 302 21.36 -3.58 5.20
CA GLU A 302 20.43 -2.46 5.12
C GLU A 302 20.22 -1.96 3.68
N MET A 303 21.30 -1.83 2.90
CA MET A 303 21.21 -1.46 1.48
C MET A 303 20.40 -2.47 0.66
N ASP A 304 20.53 -3.77 0.94
CA ASP A 304 19.78 -4.81 0.25
C ASP A 304 18.29 -4.79 0.63
N VAL A 305 17.96 -4.52 1.90
CA VAL A 305 16.57 -4.26 2.34
C VAL A 305 16.00 -3.04 1.61
N LEU A 306 16.75 -1.95 1.53
CA LEU A 306 16.34 -0.73 0.82
C LEU A 306 16.13 -0.99 -0.67
N ARG A 307 17.03 -1.75 -1.33
CA ARG A 307 16.84 -2.18 -2.73
C ARG A 307 15.56 -2.97 -2.92
N HIS A 308 15.28 -3.94 -2.06
CA HIS A 308 14.04 -4.73 -2.16
C HIS A 308 12.79 -3.84 -1.98
N SER A 309 12.85 -2.88 -1.05
CA SER A 309 11.78 -1.90 -0.85
C SER A 309 11.58 -1.00 -2.08
N SER A 310 12.68 -0.57 -2.72
CA SER A 310 12.67 0.25 -3.93
C SER A 310 12.04 -0.50 -5.12
N ASP A 311 12.41 -1.78 -5.31
CA ASP A 311 11.79 -2.64 -6.32
C ASP A 311 10.29 -2.82 -6.10
N LYS A 312 9.87 -2.94 -4.84
CA LYS A 312 8.45 -3.02 -4.47
C LYS A 312 7.71 -1.72 -4.80
N VAL A 313 8.31 -0.57 -4.50
CA VAL A 313 7.78 0.75 -4.85
C VAL A 313 7.66 0.88 -6.37
N SER A 314 8.69 0.53 -7.14
CA SER A 314 8.66 0.60 -8.61
C SER A 314 7.54 -0.27 -9.20
N LYS A 315 7.31 -1.47 -8.66
CA LYS A 315 6.17 -2.33 -9.07
C LYS A 315 4.82 -1.68 -8.74
N LEU A 316 4.70 -1.05 -7.57
CA LEU A 316 3.49 -0.32 -7.18
C LEU A 316 3.24 0.88 -8.09
N GLU A 317 4.27 1.64 -8.45
CA GLU A 317 4.19 2.77 -9.39
C GLU A 317 3.68 2.32 -10.75
N VAL A 318 4.20 1.21 -11.30
CA VAL A 318 3.72 0.64 -12.57
C VAL A 318 2.24 0.24 -12.47
N MET A 319 1.81 -0.37 -11.35
CA MET A 319 0.40 -0.69 -11.14
C MET A 319 -0.48 0.55 -11.05
N VAL A 320 -0.04 1.59 -10.33
CA VAL A 320 -0.75 2.87 -10.23
C VAL A 320 -0.90 3.51 -11.61
N GLU A 321 0.15 3.50 -12.42
CA GLU A 321 0.10 4.05 -13.78
C GLU A 321 -0.87 3.26 -14.67
N SER A 322 -0.92 1.93 -14.52
CA SER A 322 -1.91 1.10 -15.21
C SER A 322 -3.35 1.41 -14.79
N TYR A 323 -3.58 1.74 -13.51
CA TYR A 323 -4.90 2.12 -13.02
C TYR A 323 -5.31 3.53 -13.44
N LYS A 324 -4.36 4.48 -13.52
CA LYS A 324 -4.62 5.81 -14.10
C LYS A 324 -5.08 5.70 -15.55
N LYS A 325 -4.38 4.91 -16.36
CA LYS A 325 -4.78 4.67 -17.76
C LYS A 325 -6.19 4.08 -17.86
N LYS A 326 -6.53 3.10 -17.01
CA LYS A 326 -7.90 2.54 -16.95
C LYS A 326 -8.94 3.58 -16.54
N LEU A 327 -8.60 4.53 -15.67
CA LEU A 327 -9.48 5.63 -15.29
C LEU A 327 -9.69 6.63 -16.43
N GLU A 328 -8.64 6.93 -17.20
CA GLU A 328 -8.73 7.74 -18.41
C GLU A 328 -9.65 7.08 -19.44
N ASP A 329 -9.47 5.78 -19.71
CA ASP A 329 -10.32 4.99 -20.60
C ASP A 329 -11.80 5.00 -20.15
N LEU A 330 -12.05 4.89 -18.83
CA LEU A 330 -13.39 5.01 -18.25
C LEU A 330 -13.96 6.43 -18.42
N GLY A 331 -13.10 7.45 -18.33
CA GLY A 331 -13.47 8.84 -18.60
C GLY A 331 -13.91 9.04 -20.05
N ASP A 332 -13.17 8.47 -21.01
CA ASP A 332 -13.51 8.50 -22.42
C ASP A 332 -14.80 7.75 -22.73
N LEU A 333 -14.98 6.57 -22.13
CA LEU A 333 -16.22 5.82 -22.29
C LEU A 333 -17.43 6.61 -21.75
N ARG A 334 -17.29 7.29 -20.61
CA ARG A 334 -18.34 8.18 -20.07
C ARG A 334 -18.66 9.33 -21.03
N ARG A 335 -17.65 9.95 -21.66
CA ARG A 335 -17.88 10.99 -22.68
C ARG A 335 -18.61 10.43 -23.90
N GLN A 336 -18.23 9.24 -24.37
CA GLN A 336 -18.91 8.57 -25.48
C GLN A 336 -20.37 8.26 -25.15
N VAL A 337 -20.65 7.76 -23.94
CA VAL A 337 -22.02 7.53 -23.46
C VAL A 337 -22.83 8.83 -23.48
N LYS A 338 -22.29 9.93 -22.95
CA LYS A 338 -22.97 11.23 -22.95
C LYS A 338 -23.25 11.73 -24.37
N LEU A 339 -22.30 11.60 -25.29
CA LEU A 339 -22.50 11.96 -26.70
C LEU A 339 -23.58 11.10 -27.37
N LEU A 340 -23.66 9.81 -27.06
CA LEU A 340 -24.72 8.93 -27.56
C LEU A 340 -26.08 9.30 -26.97
N GLU A 341 -26.16 9.64 -25.69
CA GLU A 341 -27.39 10.13 -25.03
C GLU A 341 -27.87 11.45 -25.64
N GLU A 342 -26.97 12.40 -25.91
CA GLU A 342 -27.27 13.66 -26.58
C GLU A 342 -27.79 13.42 -28.02
N LYS A 343 -27.13 12.54 -28.78
CA LYS A 343 -27.60 12.14 -30.12
C LYS A 343 -28.97 11.47 -30.09
N ASN A 344 -29.21 10.58 -29.13
CA ASN A 344 -30.51 9.92 -28.97
C ASN A 344 -31.62 10.93 -28.64
N THR A 345 -31.33 11.89 -27.75
CA THR A 345 -32.24 12.99 -27.42
C THR A 345 -32.56 13.83 -28.66
N LEU A 346 -31.56 14.13 -29.49
CA LEU A 346 -31.76 14.85 -30.75
C LEU A 346 -32.63 14.05 -31.74
N TYR A 347 -32.38 12.74 -31.89
CA TYR A 347 -33.22 11.88 -32.72
C TYR A 347 -34.66 11.81 -32.22
N MET A 348 -34.87 11.75 -30.90
CA MET A 348 -36.19 11.79 -30.30
C MET A 348 -36.90 13.12 -30.58
N GLN A 349 -36.23 14.27 -30.41
CA GLN A 349 -36.78 15.58 -30.75
C GLN A 349 -37.14 15.69 -32.24
N ASN A 350 -36.26 15.21 -33.12
CA ASN A 350 -36.53 15.20 -34.56
C ASN A 350 -37.73 14.32 -34.92
N THR A 351 -37.84 13.15 -34.27
CA THR A 351 -38.98 12.24 -34.44
C THR A 351 -40.29 12.93 -34.04
N VAL A 352 -40.32 13.60 -32.88
CA VAL A 352 -41.49 14.36 -32.43
C VAL A 352 -41.83 15.47 -33.43
N SER A 353 -40.85 16.24 -33.91
CA SER A 353 -41.07 17.29 -34.91
C SER A 353 -41.69 16.73 -36.20
N LEU A 354 -41.16 15.60 -36.70
CA LEU A 354 -41.70 14.94 -37.88
C LEU A 354 -43.11 14.39 -37.65
N GLU A 355 -43.40 13.84 -36.47
CA GLU A 355 -44.76 13.43 -36.09
C GLU A 355 -45.74 14.62 -36.07
N GLU A 356 -45.29 15.79 -35.60
CA GLU A 356 -46.08 17.02 -35.66
C GLU A 356 -46.34 17.49 -37.08
N GLU A 357 -45.34 17.45 -37.96
CA GLU A 357 -45.50 17.76 -39.38
C GLU A 357 -46.46 16.79 -40.07
N VAL A 358 -46.35 15.49 -39.80
CA VAL A 358 -47.29 14.47 -40.29
C VAL A 358 -48.71 14.74 -39.79
N ARG A 359 -48.88 15.15 -38.53
CA ARG A 359 -50.19 15.53 -37.98
C ARG A 359 -50.78 16.74 -38.71
N LYS A 360 -49.97 17.78 -38.96
CA LYS A 360 -50.38 18.96 -39.72
C LYS A 360 -50.77 18.59 -41.16
N ALA A 361 -49.94 17.79 -41.83
CA ALA A 361 -50.21 17.29 -43.18
C ALA A 361 -51.50 16.45 -43.25
N ASN A 362 -51.79 15.66 -42.23
CA ASN A 362 -53.05 14.90 -42.15
C ASN A 362 -54.26 15.83 -41.97
N THR A 363 -54.15 16.89 -41.16
CA THR A 363 -55.22 17.90 -41.02
C THR A 363 -55.49 18.62 -42.33
N THR A 364 -54.43 19.09 -43.03
CA THR A 364 -54.59 19.76 -44.32
C THR A 364 -55.13 18.83 -45.40
N ARG A 365 -54.71 17.55 -45.41
CA ARG A 365 -55.30 16.51 -46.27
C ARG A 365 -56.79 16.30 -45.98
N GLY A 366 -57.20 16.30 -44.71
CA GLY A 366 -58.62 16.23 -44.33
C GLY A 366 -59.43 17.42 -44.85
N GLN A 367 -58.87 18.64 -44.77
CA GLN A 367 -59.47 19.84 -45.35
C GLN A 367 -59.55 19.77 -46.88
N LEU A 368 -58.50 19.28 -47.55
CA LEU A 368 -58.51 19.10 -48.99
C LEU A 368 -59.60 18.12 -49.43
N GLU A 369 -59.81 17.03 -48.69
CA GLU A 369 -60.85 16.05 -48.97
C GLU A 369 -62.26 16.62 -48.76
N SER A 370 -62.46 17.48 -47.77
CA SER A 370 -63.73 18.18 -47.58
C SER A 370 -64.00 19.18 -48.71
N TYR A 371 -62.99 19.94 -49.16
CA TYR A 371 -63.11 20.81 -50.33
C TYR A 371 -63.37 20.02 -51.61
N LYS A 372 -62.70 18.88 -51.85
CA LYS A 372 -63.01 17.99 -52.99
C LYS A 372 -64.47 17.54 -52.96
N ARG A 373 -64.99 17.15 -51.80
CA ARG A 373 -66.41 16.77 -51.65
C ARG A 373 -67.34 17.93 -51.98
N GLN A 374 -67.04 19.14 -51.51
CA GLN A 374 -67.80 20.35 -51.85
C GLN A 374 -67.77 20.64 -53.36
N VAL A 375 -66.61 20.51 -54.00
CA VAL A 375 -66.47 20.68 -55.45
C VAL A 375 -67.34 19.67 -56.20
N VAL A 376 -67.33 18.39 -55.81
CA VAL A 376 -68.20 17.36 -56.42
C VAL A 376 -69.67 17.68 -56.20
N GLU A 377 -70.06 18.13 -55.01
CA GLU A 377 -71.45 18.53 -54.71
C GLU A 377 -71.88 19.73 -55.58
N LEU A 378 -71.02 20.74 -55.71
CA LEU A 378 -71.27 21.89 -56.59
C LEU A 378 -71.33 21.49 -58.07
N GLN A 379 -70.48 20.57 -58.51
CA GLN A 379 -70.52 20.01 -59.87
C GLN A 379 -71.83 19.25 -60.13
N ASN A 380 -72.31 18.48 -59.15
CA ASN A 380 -73.61 17.80 -59.24
C ASN A 380 -74.77 18.81 -59.31
N LYS A 381 -74.77 19.83 -58.44
CA LYS A 381 -75.76 20.93 -58.49
C LYS A 381 -75.73 21.66 -59.82
N LEU A 382 -74.54 21.96 -60.35
CA LEU A 382 -74.38 22.58 -61.66
C LEU A 382 -74.93 21.68 -62.77
N SER A 383 -74.67 20.37 -62.72
CA SER A 383 -75.23 19.41 -63.67
C SER A 383 -76.75 19.32 -63.58
N GLU A 384 -77.33 19.38 -62.38
CA GLU A 384 -78.78 19.41 -62.17
C GLU A 384 -79.42 20.68 -62.72
N GLU A 385 -78.86 21.86 -62.44
CA GLU A 385 -79.35 23.12 -62.99
C GLU A 385 -79.13 23.22 -64.52
N SER A 386 -78.05 22.64 -65.05
CA SER A 386 -77.85 22.48 -66.50
C SER A 386 -78.97 21.62 -67.10
N LYS A 387 -79.25 20.43 -66.55
CA LYS A 387 -80.34 19.56 -67.02
C LYS A 387 -81.71 20.23 -66.92
N LYS A 388 -81.93 21.06 -65.90
CA LYS A 388 -83.16 21.84 -65.75
C LYS A 388 -83.25 22.94 -66.79
N THR A 389 -82.15 23.61 -67.09
CA THR A 389 -82.05 24.60 -68.17
C THR A 389 -82.35 23.94 -69.52
N ASP A 390 -81.76 22.78 -69.81
CA ASP A 390 -82.03 22.01 -71.03
C ASP A 390 -83.52 21.63 -71.16
N LYS A 391 -84.15 21.20 -70.06
CA LYS A 391 -85.59 20.92 -70.02
C LYS A 391 -86.43 22.16 -70.33
N MET A 392 -86.11 23.29 -69.70
CA MET A 392 -86.80 24.56 -69.93
C MET A 392 -86.58 25.07 -71.36
N GLU A 393 -85.39 24.89 -71.93
CA GLU A 393 -85.10 25.23 -73.33
C GLU A 393 -85.90 24.35 -74.30
N PHE A 394 -86.03 23.05 -74.02
CA PHE A 394 -86.87 22.15 -74.80
C PHE A 394 -88.35 22.54 -74.72
N GLU A 395 -88.86 22.81 -73.52
CA GLU A 395 -90.24 23.29 -73.32
C GLU A 395 -90.48 24.62 -74.05
N TYR A 396 -89.53 25.56 -73.96
CA TYR A 396 -89.57 26.82 -74.69
C TYR A 396 -89.60 26.61 -76.21
N LYS A 397 -88.71 25.75 -76.76
CA LYS A 397 -88.72 25.40 -78.19
C LYS A 397 -90.06 24.80 -78.62
N ARG A 398 -90.61 23.85 -77.85
CA ARG A 398 -91.92 23.25 -78.11
C ARG A 398 -93.05 24.29 -78.09
N LEU A 399 -93.06 25.19 -77.09
CA LEU A 399 -94.03 26.27 -77.02
C LEU A 399 -93.87 27.24 -78.20
N LYS A 400 -92.64 27.58 -78.57
CA LYS A 400 -92.34 28.44 -79.71
C LYS A 400 -92.82 27.82 -81.03
N GLU A 401 -92.54 26.54 -81.26
CA GLU A 401 -93.07 25.79 -82.42
C GLU A 401 -94.60 25.78 -82.43
N LYS A 402 -95.24 25.64 -81.26
CA LYS A 402 -96.70 25.72 -81.15
C LYS A 402 -97.21 27.11 -81.50
N VAL A 403 -96.57 28.17 -81.00
CA VAL A 403 -96.88 29.57 -81.35
C VAL A 403 -96.68 29.80 -82.85
N ASP A 404 -95.57 29.35 -83.43
CA ASP A 404 -95.28 29.48 -84.86
C ASP A 404 -96.32 28.72 -85.71
N SER A 405 -96.77 27.54 -85.27
CA SER A 405 -97.83 26.78 -85.96
C SER A 405 -99.18 27.50 -85.91
N LEU A 406 -99.55 28.07 -84.76
CA LEU A 406 -100.76 28.86 -84.59
C LEU A 406 -100.67 30.17 -85.38
N GLN A 407 -99.48 30.77 -85.49
CA GLN A 407 -99.24 31.96 -86.29
C GLN A 407 -99.38 31.64 -87.78
N LYS A 408 -98.84 30.51 -88.26
CA LYS A 408 -99.06 30.02 -89.64
C LYS A 408 -100.53 29.73 -89.92
N GLU A 409 -101.24 29.11 -88.99
CA GLU A 409 -102.68 28.85 -89.12
C GLU A 409 -103.47 30.16 -89.15
N LYS A 410 -103.17 31.10 -88.26
CA LYS A 410 -103.73 32.46 -88.27
C LYS A 410 -103.46 33.18 -89.59
N ASP A 411 -102.23 33.12 -90.12
CA ASP A 411 -101.88 33.75 -91.39
C ASP A 411 -102.57 33.06 -92.56
N ARG A 412 -102.73 31.72 -92.54
CA ARG A 412 -103.55 30.99 -93.51
C ARG A 412 -105.02 31.41 -93.45
N MET A 413 -105.62 31.46 -92.27
CA MET A 413 -107.00 31.95 -92.09
C MET A 413 -107.14 33.41 -92.54
N ARG A 414 -106.09 34.22 -92.37
CA ARG A 414 -106.02 35.60 -92.86
C ARG A 414 -105.98 35.64 -94.39
N SER A 415 -105.18 34.80 -95.03
CA SER A 415 -105.14 34.64 -96.50
C SER A 415 -106.45 34.07 -97.07
N GLU A 416 -107.07 33.08 -96.41
CA GLU A 416 -108.38 32.57 -96.77
C GLU A 416 -109.46 33.66 -96.64
N ARG A 417 -109.42 34.45 -95.56
CA ARG A 417 -110.27 35.64 -95.43
C ARG A 417 -110.00 36.65 -96.54
N ASP A 418 -108.75 36.93 -96.89
CA ASP A 418 -108.41 37.93 -97.90
C ASP A 418 -108.77 37.47 -99.31
N SER A 419 -108.59 36.20 -99.66
CA SER A 419 -109.12 35.62 -100.90
C SER A 419 -110.65 35.56 -100.93
N LEU A 420 -111.31 35.32 -99.79
CA LEU A 420 -112.77 35.46 -99.70
C LEU A 420 -113.22 36.92 -99.87
N LYS A 421 -112.46 37.89 -99.36
CA LYS A 421 -112.70 39.30 -99.64
C LYS A 421 -112.49 39.62 -101.11
N GLU A 422 -111.43 39.10 -101.71
CA GLU A 422 -111.13 39.26 -103.15
C GLU A 422 -112.23 38.63 -104.00
N THR A 423 -112.71 37.42 -103.69
CA THR A 423 -113.87 36.84 -104.38
C THR A 423 -115.18 37.61 -104.15
N ILE A 424 -115.38 38.22 -102.97
CA ILE A 424 -116.49 39.14 -102.75
C ILE A 424 -116.31 40.42 -103.59
N GLU A 425 -115.09 40.93 -103.72
CA GLU A 425 -114.75 42.06 -104.58
C GLU A 425 -114.91 41.70 -106.07
N ASP A 426 -114.55 40.50 -106.49
CA ASP A 426 -114.75 39.95 -107.83
C ASP A 426 -116.24 39.71 -108.12
N LEU A 427 -117.02 39.23 -107.15
CA LEU A 427 -118.47 39.13 -107.28
C LEU A 427 -119.13 40.52 -107.34
N ARG A 428 -118.63 41.48 -106.56
CA ARG A 428 -119.00 42.90 -106.69
C ARG A 428 -118.56 43.47 -108.05
N PHE A 429 -117.47 42.97 -108.62
CA PHE A 429 -116.98 43.35 -109.95
C PHE A 429 -117.79 42.68 -111.07
N VAL A 430 -118.28 41.44 -110.89
CA VAL A 430 -119.22 40.76 -111.80
C VAL A 430 -120.61 41.40 -111.76
N GLU A 431 -121.05 41.96 -110.61
CA GLU A 431 -122.24 42.82 -110.53
C GLU A 431 -121.99 44.27 -111.00
N ALA A 432 -120.72 44.72 -111.09
CA ALA A 432 -120.35 46.08 -111.49
C ALA A 432 -119.66 46.20 -112.86
N GLN A 433 -119.66 45.13 -113.67
CA GLN A 433 -119.06 45.13 -115.02
C GLN A 433 -119.98 44.57 -116.12
N GLU A 434 -121.29 44.88 -116.04
CA GLU A 434 -122.07 45.29 -117.23
C GLU A 434 -121.92 46.81 -117.38
N GLY A 435 -120.77 47.27 -117.88
CA GLY A 435 -120.55 48.70 -118.10
C GLY A 435 -119.08 49.09 -118.30
N GLN A 436 -118.64 48.99 -119.56
CA GLN A 436 -117.47 49.68 -120.15
C GLN A 436 -116.09 49.04 -119.86
N LEU A 437 -115.53 48.29 -120.81
CA LEU A 437 -114.74 48.71 -121.99
C LEU A 437 -113.44 49.46 -121.66
N SER A 438 -112.31 48.76 -121.88
CA SER A 438 -111.17 49.17 -122.73
C SER A 438 -109.78 48.87 -122.14
N THR A 439 -109.13 47.84 -122.71
CA THR A 439 -107.75 47.82 -123.27
C THR A 439 -106.57 48.19 -122.35
N GLY A 440 -105.51 47.39 -122.13
CA GLY A 440 -105.07 46.11 -122.67
C GLY A 440 -103.57 45.83 -122.36
N MET A 441 -103.14 44.57 -122.60
CA MET A 441 -101.80 44.11 -123.08
C MET A 441 -100.56 44.33 -122.16
N VAL A 442 -99.62 43.41 -121.87
CA VAL A 442 -99.05 42.16 -122.45
C VAL A 442 -98.11 41.51 -121.38
N PRO A 443 -97.72 40.22 -121.48
CA PRO A 443 -97.13 39.40 -120.41
C PRO A 443 -95.61 39.15 -120.54
N LEU A 444 -95.00 38.48 -119.55
CA LEU A 444 -94.26 37.19 -119.69
C LEU A 444 -93.10 37.01 -118.69
N GLU A 445 -92.90 35.75 -118.35
CA GLU A 445 -91.89 35.08 -117.52
C GLU A 445 -90.41 35.39 -117.86
N GLY A 446 -89.50 35.07 -116.91
CA GLY A 446 -88.24 34.40 -117.25
C GLY A 446 -86.93 34.98 -116.68
N SER A 447 -86.27 34.14 -115.88
CA SER A 447 -84.84 33.79 -115.93
C SER A 447 -83.74 34.78 -115.48
N ASP A 448 -82.89 34.24 -114.58
CA ASP A 448 -81.43 34.27 -114.47
C ASP A 448 -80.57 35.50 -114.89
N SER A 449 -79.56 35.70 -114.03
CA SER A 449 -78.16 36.03 -114.36
C SER A 449 -77.67 37.49 -114.22
N LEU A 450 -76.69 37.60 -113.32
CA LEU A 450 -75.44 38.35 -113.40
C LEU A 450 -75.42 39.90 -113.31
N ALA A 451 -74.40 40.29 -112.55
CA ALA A 451 -73.56 41.48 -112.70
C ALA A 451 -74.01 42.79 -112.04
N ALA A 452 -73.25 43.09 -110.99
CA ALA A 452 -72.50 44.32 -110.82
C ALA A 452 -73.28 45.63 -110.57
N GLU A 453 -73.02 46.15 -109.37
CA GLU A 453 -72.61 47.54 -109.17
C GLU A 453 -73.68 48.61 -109.41
N ILE A 454 -74.49 48.85 -108.37
CA ILE A 454 -74.75 50.20 -107.85
C ILE A 454 -74.85 50.07 -106.33
N VAL A 455 -73.92 50.73 -105.62
CA VAL A 455 -73.91 50.83 -104.16
C VAL A 455 -75.08 51.70 -103.71
N THR A 456 -76.12 51.08 -103.14
CA THR A 456 -77.21 51.77 -102.44
C THR A 456 -76.82 52.16 -101.00
N PRO A 457 -77.44 53.22 -100.43
CA PRO A 457 -77.16 53.69 -99.07
C PRO A 457 -77.34 52.63 -97.98
N GLU A 458 -78.26 51.67 -98.14
CA GLU A 458 -78.48 50.60 -97.15
C GLU A 458 -77.31 49.61 -97.04
N ILE A 459 -76.52 49.43 -98.10
CA ILE A 459 -75.33 48.57 -98.09
C ILE A 459 -74.15 49.29 -97.41
N ARG A 460 -74.04 50.62 -97.54
CA ARG A 460 -73.05 51.41 -96.78
C ARG A 460 -73.33 51.35 -95.28
N GLU A 461 -74.58 51.38 -94.86
CA GLU A 461 -74.95 51.26 -93.44
C GLU A 461 -74.64 49.86 -92.88
N LYS A 462 -74.94 48.79 -93.62
CA LYS A 462 -74.55 47.42 -93.24
C LYS A 462 -73.03 47.22 -93.23
N LEU A 463 -72.31 47.81 -94.18
CA LEU A 463 -70.85 47.77 -94.21
C LEU A 463 -70.27 48.50 -93.00
N ILE A 464 -70.75 49.71 -92.67
CA ILE A 464 -70.29 50.47 -91.50
C ILE A 464 -70.61 49.71 -90.20
N ARG A 465 -71.79 49.08 -90.07
CA ARG A 465 -72.11 48.25 -88.90
C ARG A 465 -71.22 47.01 -88.79
N LEU A 466 -71.01 46.27 -89.88
CA LEU A 466 -70.13 45.10 -89.89
C LEU A 466 -68.65 45.48 -89.69
N GLN A 467 -68.24 46.65 -90.16
CA GLN A 467 -66.90 47.18 -89.98
C GLN A 467 -66.70 47.70 -88.55
N HIS A 468 -67.74 48.26 -87.92
CA HIS A 468 -67.75 48.56 -86.48
C HIS A 468 -67.74 47.29 -85.63
N GLU A 469 -68.54 46.28 -85.96
CA GLU A 469 -68.55 44.98 -85.28
C GLU A 469 -67.22 44.25 -85.41
N ASN A 470 -66.59 44.24 -86.59
CA ASN A 470 -65.22 43.72 -86.78
C ASN A 470 -64.19 44.50 -85.95
N ASN A 471 -64.34 45.82 -85.83
CA ASN A 471 -63.45 46.63 -85.01
C ASN A 471 -63.63 46.33 -83.51
N MET A 472 -64.88 46.14 -83.06
CA MET A 472 -65.19 45.78 -81.68
C MET A 472 -64.72 44.37 -81.34
N LEU A 473 -64.85 43.41 -82.27
CA LEU A 473 -64.31 42.06 -82.10
C LEU A 473 -62.77 42.07 -82.07
N LYS A 474 -62.11 42.88 -82.90
CA LYS A 474 -60.65 43.06 -82.82
C LYS A 474 -60.21 43.67 -81.49
N LEU A 475 -60.89 44.69 -80.99
CA LEU A 475 -60.57 45.29 -79.69
C LEU A 475 -60.80 44.31 -78.53
N ALA A 476 -61.84 43.48 -78.60
CA ALA A 476 -62.09 42.43 -77.60
C ALA A 476 -61.02 41.32 -77.66
N GLN A 477 -60.60 40.92 -78.86
CA GLN A 477 -59.52 39.96 -79.08
C GLN A 477 -58.17 40.52 -78.57
N GLU A 478 -57.85 41.77 -78.90
CA GLU A 478 -56.65 42.47 -78.42
C GLU A 478 -56.67 42.63 -76.89
N GLY A 479 -57.84 42.86 -76.28
CA GLY A 479 -58.00 42.85 -74.82
C GLY A 479 -57.69 41.49 -74.20
N SER A 480 -58.28 40.41 -74.73
CA SER A 480 -58.02 39.04 -74.25
C SER A 480 -56.57 38.60 -74.49
N ASP A 481 -55.96 38.99 -75.60
CA ASP A 481 -54.57 38.68 -75.91
C ASP A 481 -53.62 39.50 -75.02
N ASN A 482 -53.93 40.76 -74.73
CA ASN A 482 -53.18 41.58 -73.78
C ASN A 482 -53.25 41.05 -72.35
N GLU A 483 -54.42 40.59 -71.89
CA GLU A 483 -54.56 39.94 -70.58
C GLU A 483 -53.72 38.66 -70.50
N LYS A 484 -53.72 37.86 -71.58
CA LYS A 484 -52.90 36.64 -71.66
C LYS A 484 -51.41 36.95 -71.70
N ILE A 485 -50.99 38.00 -72.41
CA ILE A 485 -49.60 38.47 -72.45
C ILE A 485 -49.17 38.97 -71.06
N ALA A 486 -50.00 39.75 -70.37
CA ALA A 486 -49.72 40.23 -69.03
C ALA A 486 -49.58 39.09 -68.01
N LEU A 487 -50.46 38.08 -68.08
CA LEU A 487 -50.36 36.88 -67.25
C LEU A 487 -49.08 36.10 -67.53
N LEU A 488 -48.72 35.92 -68.81
CA LEU A 488 -47.48 35.24 -69.20
C LEU A 488 -46.23 36.02 -68.76
N GLN A 489 -46.26 37.35 -68.81
CA GLN A 489 -45.18 38.21 -68.32
C GLN A 489 -45.03 38.09 -66.80
N SER A 490 -46.13 38.11 -66.04
CA SER A 490 -46.11 37.91 -64.58
C SER A 490 -45.57 36.53 -64.21
N LEU A 491 -46.00 35.46 -64.90
CA LEU A 491 -45.48 34.11 -64.65
C LEU A 491 -44.00 33.98 -65.02
N LEU A 492 -43.55 34.67 -66.07
CA LEU A 492 -42.14 34.70 -66.45
C LEU A 492 -41.30 35.48 -65.43
N GLU A 493 -41.83 36.57 -64.90
CA GLU A 493 -41.17 37.38 -63.86
C GLU A 493 -41.07 36.61 -62.53
N ASP A 494 -42.13 35.91 -62.12
CA ASP A 494 -42.11 35.01 -60.97
C ASP A 494 -41.12 33.85 -61.15
N ALA A 495 -41.10 33.23 -62.34
CA ALA A 495 -40.15 32.17 -62.65
C ALA A 495 -38.69 32.68 -62.65
N ASN A 496 -38.45 33.88 -63.16
CA ASN A 496 -37.13 34.51 -63.13
C ASN A 496 -36.72 34.91 -61.70
N SER A 497 -37.64 35.43 -60.89
CA SER A 497 -37.39 35.72 -59.48
C SER A 497 -37.00 34.45 -58.72
N ARG A 498 -37.76 33.37 -58.90
CA ARG A 498 -37.48 32.07 -58.29
C ARG A 498 -36.14 31.48 -58.76
N LYS A 499 -35.80 31.65 -60.04
CA LYS A 499 -34.50 31.24 -60.58
C LYS A 499 -33.36 32.03 -59.91
N ASN A 500 -33.49 33.34 -59.79
CA ASN A 500 -32.48 34.19 -59.15
C ASN A 500 -32.30 33.83 -57.67
N GLU A 501 -33.39 33.58 -56.94
CA GLU A 501 -33.33 33.07 -55.56
C GLU A 501 -32.53 31.78 -55.48
N LEU A 502 -32.85 30.79 -56.32
CA LEU A 502 -32.15 29.51 -56.35
C LEU A 502 -30.67 29.66 -56.75
N GLU A 503 -30.34 30.55 -57.68
CA GLU A 503 -28.94 30.84 -58.04
C GLU A 503 -28.17 31.47 -56.86
N THR A 504 -28.80 32.37 -56.10
CA THR A 504 -28.17 32.96 -54.91
C THR A 504 -28.00 31.95 -53.78
N GLU A 505 -29.01 31.11 -53.51
CA GLU A 505 -28.91 30.01 -52.55
C GLU A 505 -27.82 29.02 -52.96
N ASN A 506 -27.74 28.65 -54.24
CA ASN A 506 -26.72 27.75 -54.76
C ASN A 506 -25.30 28.34 -54.57
N ARG A 507 -25.13 29.64 -54.83
CA ARG A 507 -23.86 30.33 -54.59
C ARG A 507 -23.47 30.33 -53.11
N LEU A 508 -24.42 30.57 -52.20
CA LEU A 508 -24.18 30.54 -50.76
C LEU A 508 -23.84 29.13 -50.26
N VAL A 509 -24.54 28.11 -50.77
CA VAL A 509 -24.25 26.70 -50.44
C VAL A 509 -22.86 26.30 -50.93
N ASN A 510 -22.50 26.67 -52.16
CA ASN A 510 -21.14 26.41 -52.68
C ASN A 510 -20.06 27.13 -51.87
N GLN A 511 -20.32 28.36 -51.41
CA GLN A 511 -19.38 29.07 -50.55
C GLN A 511 -19.20 28.35 -49.21
N ARG A 512 -20.29 27.93 -48.56
CA ARG A 512 -20.23 27.11 -47.32
C ARG A 512 -19.54 25.77 -47.54
N LEU A 513 -19.72 25.16 -48.72
CA LEU A 513 -19.06 23.91 -49.07
C LEU A 513 -17.55 24.10 -49.16
N ILE A 514 -17.08 25.17 -49.81
CA ILE A 514 -15.65 25.49 -49.90
C ILE A 514 -15.07 25.81 -48.51
N GLU A 515 -15.78 26.58 -47.70
CA GLU A 515 -15.37 26.86 -46.32
C GLU A 515 -15.29 25.57 -45.49
N GLY A 516 -16.29 24.70 -45.59
CA GLY A 516 -16.28 23.38 -44.94
C GLY A 516 -15.14 22.49 -45.43
N GLN A 517 -14.87 22.45 -46.74
CA GLN A 517 -13.74 21.70 -47.31
C GLN A 517 -12.40 22.24 -46.80
N SER A 518 -12.23 23.56 -46.72
CA SER A 518 -11.01 24.17 -46.20
C SER A 518 -10.75 23.84 -44.72
N GLN A 519 -11.80 23.81 -43.91
CA GLN A 519 -11.71 23.42 -42.49
C GLN A 519 -11.38 21.93 -42.35
N VAL A 520 -11.95 21.08 -43.21
CA VAL A 520 -11.62 19.64 -43.22
C VAL A 520 -10.17 19.42 -43.64
N GLU A 521 -9.68 20.12 -44.66
CA GLU A 521 -8.28 20.05 -45.09
C GLU A 521 -7.32 20.56 -44.01
N GLU A 522 -7.66 21.63 -43.31
CA GLU A 522 -6.86 22.16 -42.20
C GLU A 522 -6.83 21.19 -41.00
N LEU A 523 -7.97 20.60 -40.65
CA LEU A 523 -8.05 19.57 -39.61
C LEU A 523 -7.26 18.31 -40.00
N GLN A 524 -7.34 17.87 -41.27
CA GLN A 524 -6.54 16.76 -41.76
C GLN A 524 -5.04 17.05 -41.70
N ARG A 525 -4.61 18.26 -42.10
CA ARG A 525 -3.21 18.69 -42.02
C ARG A 525 -2.72 18.73 -40.58
N ASN A 526 -3.52 19.28 -39.67
CA ASN A 526 -3.21 19.32 -38.24
C ASN A 526 -3.11 17.92 -37.61
N LEU A 527 -4.02 17.01 -37.99
CA LEU A 527 -4.00 15.62 -37.53
C LEU A 527 -2.75 14.89 -38.06
N GLN A 528 -2.37 15.13 -39.31
CA GLN A 528 -1.19 14.53 -39.92
C GLN A 528 0.12 15.07 -39.30
N GLU A 529 0.22 16.37 -39.05
CA GLU A 529 1.37 16.96 -38.34
C GLU A 529 1.49 16.48 -36.89
N GLN A 530 0.37 16.32 -36.18
CA GLN A 530 0.38 15.74 -34.84
C GLN A 530 0.77 14.26 -34.87
N GLY A 531 0.32 13.50 -35.87
CA GLY A 531 0.72 12.11 -36.10
C GLY A 531 2.23 11.96 -36.30
N PHE A 532 2.82 12.76 -37.19
CA PHE A 532 4.28 12.74 -37.43
C PHE A 532 5.08 13.13 -36.18
N LYS A 533 4.67 14.17 -35.44
CA LYS A 533 5.36 14.60 -34.21
C LYS A 533 5.26 13.55 -33.09
N ALA A 534 4.12 12.86 -32.97
CA ALA A 534 3.94 11.80 -31.98
C ALA A 534 4.75 10.54 -32.34
N GLU A 535 4.76 10.12 -33.60
CA GLU A 535 5.57 8.98 -34.05
C GLU A 535 7.08 9.25 -33.90
N ASP A 536 7.56 10.44 -34.27
CA ASP A 536 8.99 10.79 -34.09
C ASP A 536 9.38 10.85 -32.60
N ALA A 537 8.53 11.44 -31.75
CA ALA A 537 8.79 11.50 -30.31
C ALA A 537 8.83 10.10 -29.68
N ILE A 538 7.89 9.21 -30.04
CA ILE A 538 7.86 7.83 -29.57
C ILE A 538 9.07 7.05 -30.08
N SER A 539 9.43 7.21 -31.36
CA SER A 539 10.61 6.58 -31.96
C SER A 539 11.91 7.00 -31.27
N ILE A 540 12.08 8.28 -30.98
CA ILE A 540 13.27 8.81 -30.27
C ILE A 540 13.33 8.27 -28.83
N ILE A 541 12.20 8.21 -28.12
CA ILE A 541 12.12 7.68 -26.75
C ILE A 541 12.46 6.19 -26.72
N LEU A 542 11.88 5.41 -27.63
CA LEU A 542 12.15 3.97 -27.75
C LEU A 542 13.61 3.70 -28.08
N LYS A 543 14.21 4.49 -28.99
CA LYS A 543 15.62 4.36 -29.36
C LYS A 543 16.54 4.67 -28.17
N LYS A 544 16.33 5.79 -27.47
CA LYS A 544 17.08 6.12 -26.24
C LYS A 544 16.95 5.05 -25.16
N LYS A 545 15.76 4.50 -24.98
CA LYS A 545 15.52 3.45 -23.98
C LYS A 545 16.25 2.16 -24.36
N ASN A 546 16.25 1.80 -25.65
CA ASN A 546 16.96 0.63 -26.15
C ASN A 546 18.49 0.80 -26.02
N ASP A 547 19.03 1.97 -26.33
CA ASP A 547 20.45 2.29 -26.16
C ASP A 547 20.86 2.21 -24.67
N ALA A 548 20.05 2.75 -23.76
CA ALA A 548 20.27 2.65 -22.31
C ALA A 548 20.21 1.19 -21.79
N HIS A 549 19.32 0.37 -22.37
CA HIS A 549 19.27 -1.06 -22.05
C HIS A 549 20.51 -1.80 -22.54
N MET A 550 21.02 -1.46 -23.73
CA MET A 550 22.25 -2.03 -24.27
C MET A 550 23.49 -1.64 -23.46
N GLU A 551 23.56 -0.40 -22.95
CA GLU A 551 24.63 0.06 -22.06
C GLU A 551 24.64 -0.74 -20.74
N LYS A 552 23.49 -0.84 -20.07
CA LYS A 552 23.36 -1.64 -18.83
C LYS A 552 23.71 -3.11 -19.05
N LEU A 553 23.32 -3.67 -20.19
CA LEU A 553 23.64 -5.06 -20.51
C LEU A 553 25.16 -5.26 -20.64
N ARG A 554 25.88 -4.29 -21.22
CA ARG A 554 27.36 -4.31 -21.30
C ARG A 554 28.01 -4.16 -19.94
N GLU A 555 27.52 -3.25 -19.09
CA GLU A 555 28.02 -3.07 -17.72
C GLU A 555 27.88 -4.36 -16.90
N VAL A 556 26.69 -4.97 -16.91
CA VAL A 556 26.43 -6.25 -16.22
C VAL A 556 27.32 -7.36 -16.77
N ASN A 557 27.51 -7.44 -18.09
CA ASN A 557 28.40 -8.46 -18.66
C ASN A 557 29.86 -8.25 -18.25
N SER A 558 30.31 -6.99 -18.16
CA SER A 558 31.66 -6.65 -17.70
C SER A 558 31.86 -7.00 -16.22
N GLU A 559 30.88 -6.70 -15.36
CA GLU A 559 30.91 -7.11 -13.96
C GLU A 559 30.88 -8.63 -13.80
N LEU A 560 30.09 -9.33 -14.60
CA LEU A 560 30.03 -10.79 -14.59
C LEU A 560 31.39 -11.39 -14.96
N GLN A 561 32.04 -10.87 -16.01
CA GLN A 561 33.40 -11.30 -16.38
C GLN A 561 34.42 -11.05 -15.26
N LYS A 562 34.36 -9.89 -14.58
CA LYS A 562 35.24 -9.60 -13.43
C LYS A 562 35.00 -10.58 -12.28
N LYS A 563 33.74 -10.90 -11.97
CA LYS A 563 33.39 -11.88 -10.93
C LYS A 563 33.85 -13.28 -11.31
N MET A 564 33.69 -13.69 -12.57
CA MET A 564 34.21 -14.99 -13.05
C MET A 564 35.73 -15.06 -12.90
N ALA A 565 36.46 -14.04 -13.36
CA ALA A 565 37.93 -14.02 -13.20
C ALA A 565 38.37 -14.04 -11.73
N TYR A 566 37.60 -13.40 -10.83
CA TYR A 566 37.87 -13.44 -9.40
C TYR A 566 37.61 -14.82 -8.79
N ILE A 567 36.54 -15.50 -9.21
CA ILE A 567 36.24 -16.88 -8.80
C ILE A 567 37.36 -17.81 -9.28
N ASP A 568 37.79 -17.68 -10.54
CA ASP A 568 38.88 -18.48 -11.12
C ASP A 568 40.21 -18.29 -10.35
N ASP A 569 40.48 -17.11 -9.78
CA ASP A 569 41.67 -16.85 -8.95
C ASP A 569 41.55 -17.42 -7.51
N LEU A 570 40.33 -17.52 -6.98
CA LEU A 570 40.05 -18.07 -5.66
C LEU A 570 40.00 -19.59 -5.64
N GLU A 571 39.55 -20.23 -6.72
CA GLU A 571 39.43 -21.68 -6.83
C GLU A 571 40.74 -22.41 -6.50
N PRO A 572 41.92 -22.10 -7.10
CA PRO A 572 43.17 -22.79 -6.76
C PRO A 572 43.64 -22.54 -5.32
N LYS A 573 43.33 -21.37 -4.74
CA LYS A 573 43.65 -21.05 -3.33
C LYS A 573 42.81 -21.90 -2.39
N TYR A 574 41.52 -22.05 -2.69
CA TYR A 574 40.62 -22.92 -1.95
C TYR A 574 41.06 -24.39 -2.04
N THR A 575 41.37 -24.89 -3.23
CA THR A 575 41.84 -26.28 -3.42
C THR A 575 43.15 -26.54 -2.66
N SER A 576 44.09 -25.61 -2.69
CA SER A 576 45.35 -25.71 -1.93
C SER A 576 45.11 -25.67 -0.41
N SER A 577 44.21 -24.81 0.07
CA SER A 577 43.86 -24.76 1.49
C SER A 577 43.16 -26.03 1.94
N SER A 578 42.25 -26.58 1.12
CA SER A 578 41.55 -27.84 1.39
C SER A 578 42.54 -28.99 1.53
N GLN A 579 43.50 -29.11 0.59
CA GLN A 579 44.54 -30.14 0.67
C GLN A 579 45.43 -30.01 1.92
N LYS A 580 45.76 -28.77 2.34
CA LYS A 580 46.53 -28.52 3.57
C LYS A 580 45.78 -28.87 4.86
N VAL A 581 44.45 -28.92 4.83
CA VAL A 581 43.62 -29.34 5.98
C VAL A 581 43.46 -30.86 5.99
N GLU A 582 43.34 -31.48 4.82
CA GLU A 582 43.16 -32.92 4.67
C GLU A 582 44.41 -33.72 5.14
N GLU A 583 45.62 -33.22 4.89
CA GLU A 583 46.88 -33.84 5.36
C GLU A 583 46.97 -34.04 6.90
N PRO A 584 46.79 -33.00 7.73
CA PRO A 584 46.81 -33.15 9.17
C PRO A 584 45.60 -33.94 9.70
N GLU A 585 44.42 -33.84 9.08
CA GLU A 585 43.26 -34.66 9.46
C GLU A 585 43.53 -36.17 9.26
N GLU A 586 44.11 -36.56 8.13
CA GLU A 586 44.54 -37.95 7.91
C GLU A 586 45.63 -38.38 8.90
N ALA A 587 46.59 -37.50 9.20
CA ALA A 587 47.64 -37.77 10.17
C ALA A 587 47.08 -37.97 11.59
N LEU A 588 46.07 -37.18 11.97
CA LEU A 588 45.41 -37.26 13.26
C LEU A 588 44.60 -38.57 13.38
N LYS A 589 43.86 -38.91 12.32
CA LYS A 589 43.10 -40.17 12.23
C LYS A 589 44.01 -41.39 12.35
N LYS A 590 45.19 -41.35 11.71
CA LYS A 590 46.20 -42.39 11.83
C LYS A 590 46.76 -42.50 13.25
N LYS A 591 46.99 -41.37 13.92
CA LYS A 591 47.46 -41.33 15.32
C LYS A 591 46.42 -41.89 16.29
N ASP A 592 45.15 -41.60 16.09
CA ASP A 592 44.06 -42.17 16.89
C ASP A 592 43.95 -43.69 16.72
N GLU A 593 44.10 -44.19 15.49
CA GLU A 593 44.12 -45.63 15.19
C GLU A 593 45.30 -46.32 15.88
N ASP A 594 46.50 -45.73 15.84
CA ASP A 594 47.70 -46.22 16.52
C ASP A 594 47.54 -46.21 18.06
N MET A 595 46.93 -45.16 18.61
CA MET A 595 46.65 -45.04 20.05
C MET A 595 45.68 -46.13 20.52
N LYS A 596 44.61 -46.37 19.76
CA LYS A 596 43.63 -47.43 20.03
C LYS A 596 44.28 -48.82 20.01
N GLN A 597 45.17 -49.08 19.05
CA GLN A 597 45.94 -50.33 19.03
C GLN A 597 46.88 -50.48 20.24
N MET A 598 47.48 -49.38 20.71
CA MET A 598 48.31 -49.37 21.92
C MET A 598 47.48 -49.64 23.17
N GLU A 599 46.30 -49.03 23.30
CA GLU A 599 45.36 -49.28 24.41
C GLU A 599 44.93 -50.75 24.46
N ASP A 600 44.56 -51.34 23.31
CA ASP A 600 44.18 -52.76 23.24
C ASP A 600 45.32 -53.70 23.66
N ARG A 601 46.57 -53.36 23.29
CA ARG A 601 47.76 -54.10 23.74
C ARG A 601 47.96 -53.95 25.25
N TYR A 602 47.86 -52.74 25.78
CA TYR A 602 47.94 -52.48 27.22
C TYR A 602 46.87 -53.24 28.01
N LYS A 603 45.63 -53.25 27.51
CA LYS A 603 44.50 -53.97 28.11
C LYS A 603 44.77 -55.47 28.14
N LYS A 604 45.32 -56.05 27.07
CA LYS A 604 45.77 -57.46 27.03
C LYS A 604 46.87 -57.74 28.04
N TYR A 605 47.87 -56.86 28.17
CA TYR A 605 48.94 -57.03 29.17
C TYR A 605 48.42 -56.93 30.60
N LEU A 606 47.51 -56.00 30.88
CA LEU A 606 46.83 -55.86 32.17
C LEU A 606 46.01 -57.11 32.52
N GLU A 607 45.22 -57.65 31.59
CA GLU A 607 44.48 -58.89 31.81
C GLU A 607 45.42 -60.08 32.04
N LYS A 608 46.53 -60.15 31.30
CA LYS A 608 47.54 -61.19 31.50
C LYS A 608 48.21 -61.07 32.87
N ALA A 609 48.54 -59.85 33.31
CA ALA A 609 49.07 -59.58 34.65
C ALA A 609 48.05 -59.93 35.75
N LYS A 610 46.79 -59.54 35.60
CA LYS A 610 45.70 -59.93 36.51
C LYS A 610 45.50 -61.45 36.57
N SER A 611 45.63 -62.14 35.45
CA SER A 611 45.57 -63.61 35.40
C SER A 611 46.74 -64.24 36.14
N VAL A 612 47.96 -63.71 35.97
CA VAL A 612 49.15 -64.20 36.67
C VAL A 612 49.04 -63.97 38.18
N ILE A 613 48.57 -62.79 38.60
CA ILE A 613 48.30 -62.48 40.01
C ILE A 613 47.27 -63.46 40.58
N ARG A 614 46.15 -63.71 39.87
CA ARG A 614 45.15 -64.71 40.27
C ARG A 614 45.69 -66.14 40.39
N THR A 615 46.71 -66.51 39.61
CA THR A 615 47.36 -67.82 39.73
C THR A 615 48.42 -67.91 40.83
N LEU A 616 48.99 -66.77 41.26
CA LEU A 616 50.03 -66.70 42.29
C LEU A 616 49.49 -66.52 43.70
N ASP A 617 48.23 -66.08 43.85
CA ASP A 617 47.54 -66.01 45.15
C ASP A 617 46.27 -66.88 45.16
N PRO A 618 46.35 -68.16 45.55
CA PRO A 618 45.18 -69.03 45.72
C PRO A 618 44.39 -68.75 47.01
N LYS A 619 44.70 -67.68 47.76
CA LYS A 619 44.07 -67.36 49.05
C LYS A 619 43.54 -65.93 49.10
N GLN A 620 42.63 -65.59 48.19
CA GLN A 620 41.49 -64.71 48.48
C GLN A 620 40.23 -65.22 47.79
#